data_AF-A0A2V0P0Q3-F1
#
_entry.id   AF-A0A2V0P0Q3-F1
#
_cell.length_a   1.000
_cell.length_b   1.000
_cell.length_c   1.000
_cell.angle_alpha   90.00
_cell.angle_beta   90.00
_cell.angle_gamma   90.00
#
_symmetry.space_group_name_H-M   'P 1'
#
loop_
_entity.id
_entity.type
_entity.pdbx_description
1 polymer ?
#
loop_
_entity_poly.entity_id
_entity_poly.type
_entity_poly.pdbx_seq_one_letter_code
_entity_poly.pdbx_strand_id
1 'polypeptide(L)'
;MALRQTVSASATQRAARPSRSAVVVRASAAESRRAVLSGFAGTVALLAASAAKANTPIDLFDDRGARKKGFDLIYEARELDLPQNVRDGMTQARSDLAGTKQRVKESEKRLDSDVLPSINKAYWTEAREELRRQVGTLRFDLNTLASAKAGKEEKKAALALRKEFLAAVEDLDNALRLKKKDDALAKLPVAQAKLDNVLKAVL
;
A
#
# COMPACT_ATOMS: atom_id res chain seq x y z
N MET A 1 -45.99 -9.75 24.51
CA MET A 1 -45.65 -11.05 23.90
C MET A 1 -44.50 -10.81 22.93
N ALA A 2 -43.28 -11.18 23.32
CA ALA A 2 -42.06 -10.88 22.56
C ALA A 2 -41.81 -11.94 21.47
N LEU A 3 -41.71 -11.51 20.22
CA LEU A 3 -41.30 -12.36 19.08
C LEU A 3 -39.78 -12.54 19.10
N ARG A 4 -39.32 -13.76 19.43
CA ARG A 4 -37.94 -14.20 19.23
C ARG A 4 -37.73 -14.56 17.76
N GLN A 5 -36.90 -13.80 17.06
CA GLN A 5 -36.31 -14.21 15.78
C GLN A 5 -35.20 -15.23 16.05
N THR A 6 -35.32 -16.41 15.45
CA THR A 6 -34.27 -17.43 15.42
C THR A 6 -33.32 -17.13 14.25
N VAL A 7 -32.04 -16.95 14.56
CA VAL A 7 -30.98 -16.73 13.57
C VAL A 7 -30.47 -18.09 13.10
N SER A 8 -30.66 -18.40 11.82
CA SER A 8 -30.13 -19.63 11.21
C SER A 8 -28.64 -19.43 10.92
N ALA A 9 -27.79 -20.21 11.58
CA ALA A 9 -26.34 -20.18 11.38
C ALA A 9 -25.97 -20.92 10.09
N SER A 10 -25.46 -20.19 9.09
CA SER A 10 -24.88 -20.77 7.89
C SER A 10 -23.57 -21.49 8.25
N ALA A 11 -23.57 -22.83 8.18
CA ALA A 11 -22.40 -23.65 8.43
C ALA A 11 -21.39 -23.54 7.27
N THR A 12 -20.21 -22.99 7.54
CA THR A 12 -19.07 -22.96 6.62
C THR A 12 -18.57 -24.39 6.38
N GLN A 13 -18.70 -24.90 5.15
CA GLN A 13 -18.13 -26.20 4.77
C GLN A 13 -16.60 -26.15 4.89
N ARG A 14 -16.03 -26.92 5.82
CA ARG A 14 -14.58 -27.17 5.88
C ARG A 14 -14.18 -28.07 4.71
N ALA A 15 -13.14 -27.66 3.98
CA ALA A 15 -12.52 -28.48 2.94
C ALA A 15 -12.07 -29.84 3.51
N ALA A 16 -12.51 -30.92 2.85
CA ALA A 16 -12.16 -32.28 3.22
C ALA A 16 -10.65 -32.51 3.04
N ARG A 17 -9.96 -32.93 4.09
CA ARG A 17 -8.58 -33.43 4.00
C ARG A 17 -8.58 -34.80 3.34
N PRO A 18 -7.68 -35.10 2.38
CA PRO A 18 -7.60 -36.42 1.78
C PRO A 18 -7.23 -37.46 2.85
N SER A 19 -8.03 -38.53 2.94
CA SER A 19 -7.76 -39.66 3.82
C SER A 19 -6.50 -40.38 3.35
N ARG A 20 -5.59 -40.67 4.28
CA ARG A 20 -4.43 -41.52 4.01
C ARG A 20 -4.93 -42.94 3.83
N SER A 21 -4.76 -43.50 2.64
CA SER A 21 -4.99 -44.93 2.37
C SER A 21 -3.99 -45.74 3.19
N ALA A 22 -4.48 -46.49 4.18
CA ALA A 22 -3.68 -47.46 4.91
C ALA A 22 -3.48 -48.69 4.01
N VAL A 23 -2.23 -48.95 3.62
CA VAL A 23 -1.86 -50.18 2.91
C VAL A 23 -1.74 -51.29 3.94
N VAL A 24 -2.72 -52.20 3.97
CA VAL A 24 -2.63 -53.43 4.76
C VAL A 24 -1.88 -54.47 3.93
N VAL A 25 -0.64 -54.77 4.31
CA VAL A 25 0.16 -55.83 3.68
C VAL A 25 -0.26 -57.17 4.27
N ARG A 26 -0.91 -58.00 3.45
CA ARG A 26 -1.16 -59.42 3.77
C ARG A 26 0.10 -60.21 3.38
N ALA A 27 0.78 -60.80 4.37
CA ALA A 27 1.92 -61.67 4.11
C ALA A 27 1.42 -62.97 3.43
N SER A 28 1.68 -63.09 2.12
CA SER A 28 1.54 -64.33 1.37
C SER A 28 2.74 -65.23 1.69
N ALA A 29 2.49 -66.49 2.04
CA ALA A 29 3.47 -67.47 2.54
C ALA A 29 4.47 -67.99 1.50
N ALA A 30 4.82 -67.19 0.48
CA ALA A 30 5.71 -67.58 -0.61
C ALA A 30 6.66 -66.43 -0.97
N GLU A 31 7.37 -65.86 0.00
CA GLU A 31 8.40 -64.84 -0.28
C GLU A 31 9.71 -65.19 0.41
N SER A 32 10.73 -65.39 -0.40
CA SER A 32 12.11 -65.62 0.05
C SER A 32 12.57 -64.43 0.90
N ARG A 33 13.31 -64.69 2.00
CA ARG A 33 13.84 -63.63 2.90
C ARG A 33 14.60 -62.52 2.15
N ARG A 34 15.13 -62.84 0.97
CA ARG A 34 15.80 -61.91 0.05
C ARG A 34 14.86 -60.87 -0.55
N ALA A 35 13.61 -61.25 -0.87
CA ALA A 35 12.59 -60.33 -1.39
C ALA A 35 12.16 -59.29 -0.35
N VAL A 36 12.02 -59.70 0.91
CA VAL A 36 11.71 -58.78 2.03
C VAL A 36 12.88 -57.84 2.33
N LEU A 37 14.12 -58.34 2.31
CA LEU A 37 15.33 -57.51 2.45
C LEU A 37 15.51 -56.53 1.28
N SER A 38 15.22 -56.94 0.05
CA SER A 38 15.25 -56.02 -1.11
C SER A 38 14.14 -54.98 -1.06
N GLY A 39 12.95 -55.35 -0.57
CA GLY A 39 11.84 -54.42 -0.35
C GLY A 39 12.16 -53.37 0.72
N PHE A 40 12.81 -53.78 1.81
CA PHE A 40 13.24 -52.87 2.87
C PHE A 40 14.44 -52.00 2.47
N ALA A 41 15.39 -52.54 1.70
CA ALA A 41 16.49 -51.76 1.14
C ALA A 41 15.99 -50.72 0.12
N GLY A 42 14.99 -51.06 -0.69
CA GLY A 42 14.38 -50.14 -1.65
C GLY A 42 13.64 -48.97 -0.96
N THR A 43 12.93 -49.23 0.15
CA THR A 43 12.23 -48.16 0.89
C THR A 43 13.19 -47.26 1.68
N VAL A 44 14.28 -47.81 2.25
CA VAL A 44 15.34 -47.00 2.89
C VAL A 44 16.08 -46.15 1.86
N ALA A 45 16.37 -46.67 0.67
CA ALA A 45 17.01 -45.92 -0.41
C ALA A 45 16.15 -44.74 -0.90
N LEU A 46 14.82 -44.91 -1.00
CA LEU A 46 13.89 -43.83 -1.35
C LEU A 46 13.75 -42.76 -0.26
N LEU A 47 13.81 -43.13 1.01
CA LEU A 47 13.83 -42.19 2.14
C LEU A 47 15.16 -41.42 2.23
N ALA A 48 16.29 -42.07 1.96
CA ALA A 48 17.61 -41.43 1.90
C ALA A 48 17.75 -40.48 0.69
N ALA A 49 17.17 -40.83 -0.46
CA ALA A 49 17.18 -39.97 -1.66
C ALA A 49 16.32 -38.70 -1.50
N SER A 50 15.27 -38.75 -0.67
CA SER A 50 14.48 -37.57 -0.28
C SER A 50 15.28 -36.59 0.61
N ALA A 51 16.06 -37.13 1.56
CA ALA A 51 16.93 -36.33 2.43
C ALA A 51 18.07 -35.64 1.65
N ALA A 52 18.55 -36.24 0.56
CA ALA A 52 19.60 -35.68 -0.29
C ALA A 52 19.17 -34.43 -1.09
N LYS A 53 17.85 -34.18 -1.27
CA LYS A 53 17.36 -32.96 -1.92
C LYS A 53 17.30 -31.73 -1.01
N ALA A 54 17.63 -31.89 0.28
CA ALA A 54 17.72 -30.78 1.23
C ALA A 54 19.12 -30.12 1.26
N ASN A 55 20.09 -30.60 0.47
CA ASN A 55 21.50 -30.18 0.53
C ASN A 55 21.98 -29.40 -0.69
N THR A 56 21.07 -28.72 -1.41
CA THR A 56 21.49 -27.70 -2.38
C THR A 56 21.82 -26.42 -1.62
N PRO A 57 23.01 -25.81 -1.83
CA PRO A 57 23.35 -24.55 -1.17
C PRO A 57 22.31 -23.49 -1.51
N ILE A 58 21.99 -22.63 -0.53
CA ILE A 58 21.09 -21.50 -0.75
C ILE A 58 21.83 -20.48 -1.62
N ASP A 59 21.22 -20.07 -2.72
CA ASP A 59 21.74 -19.00 -3.56
C ASP A 59 21.53 -17.64 -2.87
N LEU A 60 22.62 -16.87 -2.75
CA LEU A 60 22.58 -15.51 -2.21
C LEU A 60 22.44 -14.51 -3.36
N PHE A 61 21.48 -13.60 -3.25
CA PHE A 61 21.29 -12.49 -4.18
C PHE A 61 21.80 -11.17 -3.57
N ASP A 62 22.38 -10.30 -4.40
CA ASP A 62 22.80 -8.96 -3.96
C ASP A 62 21.63 -7.96 -3.97
N ASP A 63 20.88 -7.93 -2.87
CA ASP A 63 19.74 -7.03 -2.70
C ASP A 63 20.11 -5.68 -2.06
N ARG A 64 21.39 -5.33 -1.96
CA ARG A 64 21.82 -4.03 -1.37
C ARG A 64 21.24 -2.83 -2.12
N GLY A 65 20.95 -2.98 -3.41
CA GLY A 65 20.28 -1.96 -4.22
C GLY A 65 18.82 -1.72 -3.82
N ALA A 66 18.12 -2.74 -3.33
CA ALA A 66 16.73 -2.62 -2.86
C ALA A 66 16.66 -1.76 -1.59
N ARG A 67 17.64 -1.92 -0.69
CA ARG A 67 17.77 -1.09 0.53
C ARG A 67 17.83 0.40 0.21
N LYS A 68 18.68 0.79 -0.75
CA LYS A 68 18.82 2.20 -1.19
C LYS A 68 17.54 2.77 -1.83
N LYS A 69 16.70 1.92 -2.43
CA LYS A 69 15.43 2.32 -3.06
C LYS A 69 14.28 2.43 -2.06
N GLY A 70 14.48 2.06 -0.80
CA GLY A 70 13.48 2.20 0.26
C GLY A 70 12.93 0.88 0.81
N PHE A 71 13.62 -0.25 0.62
CA PHE A 71 13.21 -1.51 1.26
C PHE A 71 13.06 -1.39 2.79
N ASP A 72 13.91 -0.57 3.42
CA ASP A 72 13.90 -0.37 4.88
C ASP A 72 12.76 0.51 5.38
N LEU A 73 12.05 1.24 4.51
CA LEU A 73 11.00 2.20 4.92
C LEU A 73 9.90 1.52 5.76
N ILE A 74 9.51 0.30 5.37
CA ILE A 74 8.49 -0.45 6.10
C ILE A 74 8.98 -0.98 7.45
N TYR A 75 10.30 -1.13 7.64
CA TYR A 75 10.86 -1.58 8.91
C TYR A 75 10.93 -0.41 9.88
N GLU A 76 11.40 0.76 9.42
CA GLU A 76 11.36 2.00 10.20
C GLU A 76 9.95 2.32 10.68
N ALA A 77 8.93 2.21 9.81
CA ALA A 77 7.54 2.46 10.16
C ALA A 77 6.97 1.51 11.24
N ARG A 78 7.58 0.33 11.43
CA ARG A 78 7.15 -0.70 12.40
C ARG A 78 7.95 -0.66 13.72
N GLU A 79 8.96 0.18 13.81
CA GLU A 79 9.88 0.23 14.96
C GLU A 79 9.28 1.03 16.13
N LEU A 80 8.84 0.35 17.18
CA LEU A 80 8.12 0.99 18.29
C LEU A 80 9.00 1.89 19.15
N ASP A 81 10.33 1.68 19.11
CA ASP A 81 11.29 2.52 19.82
C ASP A 81 11.45 3.91 19.16
N LEU A 82 11.03 4.05 17.89
CA LEU A 82 11.07 5.33 17.20
C LEU A 82 9.83 6.19 17.49
N PRO A 83 10.02 7.51 17.66
CA PRO A 83 8.90 8.44 17.76
C PRO A 83 7.97 8.34 16.55
N GLN A 84 6.67 8.49 16.77
CA GLN A 84 5.65 8.39 15.72
C GLN A 84 5.94 9.29 14.50
N ASN A 85 6.43 10.53 14.74
CA ASN A 85 6.77 11.46 13.67
C ASN A 85 7.92 10.98 12.76
N VAL A 86 8.84 10.17 13.29
CA VAL A 86 9.93 9.56 12.51
C VAL A 86 9.37 8.37 11.73
N ARG A 87 8.57 7.51 12.37
CA ARG A 87 7.92 6.37 11.71
C ARG A 87 7.02 6.75 10.54
N ASP A 88 6.28 7.85 10.68
CA ASP A 88 5.38 8.35 9.63
C ASP A 88 6.10 9.14 8.52
N GLY A 89 7.43 9.29 8.59
CA GLY A 89 8.19 10.08 7.61
C GLY A 89 8.06 11.60 7.76
N MET A 90 7.35 12.08 8.80
CA MET A 90 7.07 13.50 9.01
C MET A 90 8.33 14.29 9.37
N THR A 91 9.22 13.74 10.20
CA THR A 91 10.48 14.39 10.57
C THR A 91 11.38 14.55 9.35
N GLN A 92 11.51 13.49 8.55
CA GLN A 92 12.33 13.41 7.35
C GLN A 92 11.87 14.44 6.32
N ALA A 93 10.56 14.57 6.11
CA ALA A 93 9.98 15.59 5.25
C ALA A 93 10.25 17.04 5.75
N ARG A 94 10.22 17.28 7.07
CA ARG A 94 10.54 18.61 7.63
C ARG A 94 12.02 18.95 7.53
N SER A 95 12.89 17.96 7.67
CA SER A 95 14.34 18.12 7.60
C SER A 95 14.84 18.29 6.16
N ASP A 96 14.22 17.63 5.18
CA ASP A 96 14.56 17.75 3.76
C ASP A 96 13.54 18.62 2.99
N LEU A 97 13.80 19.93 3.01
CA LEU A 97 12.98 20.89 2.27
C LEU A 97 13.12 20.71 0.74
N ALA A 98 14.28 20.28 0.24
CA ALA A 98 14.49 20.11 -1.19
C ALA A 98 13.64 18.95 -1.73
N GLY A 99 13.66 17.79 -1.05
CA GLY A 99 12.79 16.66 -1.36
C GLY A 99 11.31 17.00 -1.22
N THR A 100 10.94 17.80 -0.22
CA THR A 100 9.55 18.29 -0.07
C THR A 100 9.12 19.16 -1.26
N LYS A 101 9.97 20.08 -1.73
CA LYS A 101 9.69 20.87 -2.95
C LYS A 101 9.54 19.99 -4.19
N GLN A 102 10.35 18.95 -4.33
CA GLN A 102 10.23 17.99 -5.44
C GLN A 102 8.90 17.23 -5.40
N ARG A 103 8.51 16.74 -4.23
CA ARG A 103 7.24 16.01 -4.05
C ARG A 103 6.03 16.90 -4.34
N VAL A 104 6.06 18.16 -3.90
CA VAL A 104 5.00 19.14 -4.19
C VAL A 104 4.84 19.39 -5.70
N LYS A 105 5.94 19.54 -6.44
CA LYS A 105 5.91 19.70 -7.91
C LYS A 105 5.41 18.45 -8.63
N GLU A 106 5.76 17.26 -8.13
CA GLU A 106 5.22 16.01 -8.68
C GLU A 106 3.71 15.90 -8.43
N SER A 107 3.23 16.33 -7.25
CA SER A 107 1.80 16.35 -6.96
C SER A 107 1.03 17.35 -7.81
N GLU A 108 1.58 18.54 -8.07
CA GLU A 108 1.03 19.53 -9.02
C GLU A 108 0.89 18.91 -10.42
N LYS A 109 1.98 18.37 -10.95
CA LYS A 109 2.01 17.71 -12.26
C LYS A 109 0.93 16.62 -12.40
N ARG A 110 0.79 15.75 -11.39
CA ARG A 110 -0.21 14.66 -11.41
C ARG A 110 -1.63 15.17 -11.28
N LEU A 111 -1.86 16.23 -10.49
CA LEU A 111 -3.17 16.88 -10.42
C LEU A 111 -3.58 17.40 -11.79
N ASP A 112 -2.64 17.97 -12.54
CA ASP A 112 -2.86 18.51 -13.87
C ASP A 112 -3.05 17.45 -14.95
N SER A 113 -2.27 16.36 -14.91
CA SER A 113 -2.30 15.34 -15.96
C SER A 113 -3.31 14.22 -15.74
N ASP A 114 -3.53 13.79 -14.49
CA ASP A 114 -4.13 12.48 -14.21
C ASP A 114 -5.62 12.58 -13.83
N VAL A 115 -6.05 13.70 -13.24
CA VAL A 115 -7.42 13.88 -12.76
C VAL A 115 -8.39 14.20 -13.90
N LEU A 116 -8.01 15.10 -14.82
CA LEU A 116 -8.87 15.53 -15.93
C LEU A 116 -9.30 14.37 -16.85
N PRO A 117 -8.41 13.46 -17.31
CA PRO A 117 -8.81 12.31 -18.13
C PRO A 117 -9.83 11.42 -17.42
N SER A 118 -9.67 11.22 -16.11
CA SER A 118 -10.56 10.40 -15.28
C SER A 118 -11.95 11.03 -15.17
N ILE A 119 -12.05 12.35 -15.01
CA ILE A 119 -13.35 13.07 -15.02
C ILE A 119 -14.02 12.98 -16.39
N ASN A 120 -13.25 13.17 -17.46
CA ASN A 120 -13.78 13.10 -18.83
C ASN A 120 -14.39 11.74 -19.15
N LYS A 121 -13.74 10.66 -18.70
CA LYS A 121 -14.20 9.27 -18.84
C LYS A 121 -15.25 8.86 -17.80
N ALA A 122 -15.62 9.74 -16.87
CA ALA A 122 -16.49 9.44 -15.74
C ALA A 122 -15.98 8.28 -14.84
N TYR A 123 -14.67 8.14 -14.71
CA TYR A 123 -14.01 7.19 -13.81
C TYR A 123 -13.88 7.80 -12.42
N TRP A 124 -15.01 7.86 -11.71
CA TRP A 124 -15.14 8.59 -10.44
C TRP A 124 -14.20 8.10 -9.34
N THR A 125 -14.06 6.78 -9.20
CA THR A 125 -13.17 6.20 -8.16
C THR A 125 -11.72 6.53 -8.47
N GLU A 126 -11.29 6.38 -9.72
CA GLU A 126 -9.93 6.71 -10.15
C GLU A 126 -9.62 8.20 -9.92
N ALA A 127 -10.52 9.10 -10.33
CA ALA A 127 -10.37 10.53 -10.11
C ALA A 127 -10.26 10.89 -8.61
N ARG A 128 -11.09 10.29 -7.75
CA ARG A 128 -11.09 10.56 -6.30
C ARG A 128 -9.85 10.03 -5.62
N GLU A 129 -9.44 8.80 -5.93
CA GLU A 129 -8.28 8.20 -5.31
C GLU A 129 -6.98 8.84 -5.82
N GLU A 130 -6.92 9.27 -7.08
CA GLU A 130 -5.81 10.09 -7.58
C GLU A 130 -5.71 11.40 -6.80
N LEU A 131 -6.82 12.14 -6.69
CA LEU A 131 -6.88 13.40 -5.95
C LEU A 131 -6.44 13.20 -4.48
N ARG A 132 -6.97 12.17 -3.79
CA ARG A 132 -6.60 11.89 -2.40
C ARG A 132 -5.16 11.45 -2.23
N ARG A 133 -4.62 10.68 -3.19
CA ARG A 133 -3.23 10.23 -3.16
C ARG A 133 -2.28 11.42 -3.19
N GLN A 134 -2.54 12.41 -4.05
CA GLN A 134 -1.73 13.62 -4.11
C GLN A 134 -1.96 14.52 -2.90
N VAL A 135 -3.22 14.81 -2.57
CA VAL A 135 -3.52 15.79 -1.50
C VAL A 135 -3.20 15.25 -0.10
N GLY A 136 -3.14 13.92 0.07
CA GLY A 136 -2.79 13.27 1.33
C GLY A 136 -1.47 13.76 1.92
N THR A 137 -0.40 13.82 1.11
CA THR A 137 0.91 14.34 1.52
C THR A 137 1.01 15.85 1.34
N LEU A 138 0.39 16.40 0.29
CA LEU A 138 0.43 17.83 -0.04
C LEU A 138 -0.06 18.71 1.13
N ARG A 139 -1.08 18.25 1.89
CA ARG A 139 -1.55 18.93 3.10
C ARG A 139 -0.42 19.18 4.11
N PHE A 140 0.45 18.20 4.31
CA PHE A 140 1.58 18.28 5.24
C PHE A 140 2.75 19.06 4.65
N ASP A 141 3.03 18.86 3.36
CA ASP A 141 4.16 19.49 2.66
C ASP A 141 3.99 21.01 2.57
N LEU A 142 2.81 21.48 2.20
CA LEU A 142 2.51 22.90 2.12
C LEU A 142 2.62 23.58 3.50
N ASN A 143 2.26 22.87 4.58
CA ASN A 143 2.46 23.36 5.95
C ASN A 143 3.94 23.47 6.31
N THR A 144 4.73 22.49 5.90
CA THR A 144 6.18 22.44 6.14
C THR A 144 6.87 23.58 5.43
N LEU A 145 6.57 23.78 4.13
CA LEU A 145 7.13 24.88 3.34
C LEU A 145 6.68 26.25 3.83
N ALA A 146 5.41 26.42 4.19
CA ALA A 146 4.91 27.66 4.78
C ALA A 146 5.57 27.96 6.13
N SER A 147 5.85 26.94 6.94
CA SER A 147 6.52 27.09 8.24
C SER A 147 8.02 27.38 8.12
N ALA A 148 8.64 27.07 6.99
CA ALA A 148 10.03 27.41 6.70
C ALA A 148 10.24 28.86 6.25
N LYS A 149 9.18 29.63 5.99
CA LYS A 149 9.27 31.06 5.67
C LYS A 149 9.67 31.86 6.91
N ALA A 150 10.53 32.87 6.72
CA ALA A 150 11.11 33.65 7.80
C ALA A 150 10.12 34.66 8.41
N GLY A 151 9.22 35.23 7.60
CA GLY A 151 8.24 36.21 8.05
C GLY A 151 6.98 35.60 8.66
N LYS A 152 6.55 36.09 9.83
CA LYS A 152 5.26 35.71 10.45
C LYS A 152 4.07 36.03 9.53
N GLU A 153 4.11 37.19 8.87
CA GLU A 153 3.06 37.60 7.93
C GLU A 153 3.08 36.78 6.64
N GLU A 154 4.27 36.46 6.10
CA GLU A 154 4.42 35.58 4.93
C GLU A 154 3.88 34.18 5.21
N LYS A 155 4.21 33.62 6.39
CA LYS A 155 3.68 32.35 6.85
C LYS A 155 2.16 32.39 6.95
N LYS A 156 1.59 33.46 7.54
CA LYS A 156 0.14 33.63 7.67
C LYS A 156 -0.55 33.72 6.31
N ALA A 157 0.03 34.48 5.37
CA ALA A 157 -0.47 34.58 4.00
C ALA A 157 -0.43 33.23 3.27
N ALA A 158 0.69 32.51 3.35
CA ALA A 158 0.83 31.17 2.77
C ALA A 158 -0.17 30.15 3.35
N LEU A 159 -0.40 30.19 4.67
CA LEU A 159 -1.39 29.32 5.32
C LEU A 159 -2.84 29.68 4.94
N ALA A 160 -3.14 30.96 4.71
CA ALA A 160 -4.44 31.39 4.21
C ALA A 160 -4.70 30.87 2.79
N LEU A 161 -3.74 31.03 1.87
CA LEU A 161 -3.81 30.48 0.52
C LEU A 161 -3.96 28.95 0.55
N ARG A 162 -3.20 28.27 1.42
CA ARG A 162 -3.33 26.81 1.62
C ARG A 162 -4.75 26.43 2.03
N LYS A 163 -5.36 27.18 2.94
CA LYS A 163 -6.74 26.92 3.40
C LYS A 163 -7.74 27.06 2.24
N GLU A 164 -7.59 28.07 1.41
CA GLU A 164 -8.44 28.24 0.22
C GLU A 164 -8.27 27.10 -0.79
N PHE A 165 -7.04 26.66 -1.04
CA PHE A 165 -6.76 25.50 -1.89
C PHE A 165 -7.43 24.23 -1.35
N LEU A 166 -7.31 23.95 -0.05
CA LEU A 166 -7.93 22.76 0.54
C LEU A 166 -9.46 22.78 0.45
N ALA A 167 -10.08 23.94 0.65
CA ALA A 167 -11.52 24.10 0.45
C ALA A 167 -11.92 23.80 -1.00
N ALA A 168 -11.18 24.33 -1.99
CA ALA A 168 -11.45 24.05 -3.41
C ALA A 168 -11.29 22.56 -3.76
N VAL A 169 -10.30 21.88 -3.18
CA VAL A 169 -10.11 20.43 -3.35
C VAL A 169 -11.26 19.64 -2.73
N GLU A 170 -11.74 20.03 -1.56
CA GLU A 170 -12.86 19.37 -0.88
C GLU A 170 -14.18 19.53 -1.66
N ASP A 171 -14.40 20.71 -2.25
CA ASP A 171 -15.51 20.95 -3.15
C ASP A 171 -15.43 20.09 -4.42
N LEU A 172 -14.22 19.95 -5.01
CA LEU A 172 -13.97 19.06 -6.14
C LEU A 172 -14.22 17.59 -5.76
N ASP A 173 -13.68 17.11 -4.64
CA ASP A 173 -13.89 15.73 -4.17
C ASP A 173 -15.37 15.45 -3.90
N ASN A 174 -16.12 16.42 -3.37
CA ASN A 174 -17.56 16.28 -3.20
C ASN A 174 -18.30 16.21 -4.55
N ALA A 175 -17.92 17.02 -5.55
CA ALA A 175 -18.49 16.92 -6.90
C ALA A 175 -18.20 15.55 -7.55
N LEU A 176 -16.98 15.03 -7.39
CA LEU A 176 -16.60 13.69 -7.85
C LEU A 176 -17.37 12.59 -7.11
N ARG A 177 -17.59 12.74 -5.80
CA ARG A 177 -18.39 11.82 -4.98
C ARG A 177 -19.85 11.78 -5.43
N LEU A 178 -20.41 12.95 -5.75
CA LEU A 178 -21.78 13.09 -6.27
C LEU A 178 -21.89 12.75 -7.76
N LYS A 179 -20.78 12.40 -8.42
CA LYS A 179 -20.72 12.04 -9.85
C LYS A 179 -21.25 13.14 -10.77
N LYS A 180 -21.12 14.40 -10.37
CA LYS A 180 -21.56 15.55 -11.16
C LYS A 180 -20.43 15.99 -12.08
N LYS A 181 -20.48 15.53 -13.34
CA LYS A 181 -19.40 15.75 -14.32
C LYS A 181 -19.13 17.24 -14.55
N ASP A 182 -20.16 18.00 -14.88
CA ASP A 182 -20.01 19.42 -15.23
C ASP A 182 -19.51 20.24 -14.03
N ASP A 183 -20.02 19.95 -12.83
CA ASP A 183 -19.55 20.53 -11.58
C ASP A 183 -18.06 20.22 -11.31
N ALA A 184 -17.62 18.98 -11.58
CA ALA A 184 -16.24 18.57 -11.37
C ALA A 184 -15.30 19.22 -12.40
N LEU A 185 -15.72 19.28 -13.67
CA LEU A 185 -14.99 19.98 -14.73
C LEU A 185 -14.85 21.47 -14.46
N ALA A 186 -15.86 22.11 -13.87
CA ALA A 186 -15.79 23.51 -13.47
C ALA A 186 -14.89 23.74 -12.23
N LYS A 187 -14.88 22.80 -11.28
CA LYS A 187 -14.11 22.94 -10.02
C LYS A 187 -12.64 22.57 -10.14
N LEU A 188 -12.27 21.67 -11.05
CA LEU A 188 -10.88 21.27 -11.26
C LEU A 188 -9.94 22.47 -11.56
N PRO A 189 -10.21 23.34 -12.55
CA PRO A 189 -9.34 24.48 -12.84
C PRO A 189 -9.28 25.50 -11.69
N VAL A 190 -10.34 25.59 -10.87
CA VAL A 190 -10.32 26.42 -9.66
C VAL A 190 -9.34 25.85 -8.63
N ALA A 191 -9.36 24.54 -8.40
CA ALA A 191 -8.43 23.88 -7.48
C ALA A 191 -6.97 24.00 -7.97
N GLN A 192 -6.73 23.85 -9.28
CA GLN A 192 -5.41 24.03 -9.91
C GLN A 192 -4.89 25.46 -9.73
N ALA A 193 -5.69 26.47 -10.09
CA ALA A 193 -5.29 27.87 -9.92
C ALA A 193 -5.02 28.24 -8.45
N LYS A 194 -5.77 27.66 -7.51
CA LYS A 194 -5.52 27.85 -6.07
C LYS A 194 -4.23 27.15 -5.64
N LEU A 195 -3.89 26.00 -6.20
CA LEU A 195 -2.60 25.35 -5.97
C LEU A 195 -1.46 26.25 -6.44
N ASP A 196 -1.52 26.75 -7.68
CA ASP A 196 -0.49 27.64 -8.25
C ASP A 196 -0.22 28.86 -7.36
N ASN A 197 -1.28 29.46 -6.80
CA ASN A 197 -1.16 30.59 -5.90
C ASN A 197 -0.44 30.23 -4.60
N VAL A 198 -0.71 29.05 -4.04
CA VAL A 198 0.03 28.55 -2.87
C VAL A 198 1.50 28.31 -3.24
N LEU A 199 1.75 27.65 -4.38
CA LEU A 199 3.11 27.32 -4.83
C LEU A 199 3.98 28.56 -5.03
N LYS A 200 3.43 29.61 -5.63
CA LYS A 200 4.11 30.91 -5.76
C LYS A 200 4.48 31.53 -4.40
N ALA A 201 3.71 31.27 -3.36
CA ALA A 201 3.98 31.78 -2.02
C ALA A 201 5.00 30.91 -1.25
N VAL A 202 4.97 29.58 -1.42
CA VAL A 202 5.75 28.64 -0.59
C VAL A 202 7.05 28.13 -1.20
N LEU A 203 7.17 28.06 -2.53
CA LEU A 203 8.40 27.62 -3.20
C LEU A 203 9.46 28.71 -3.23
#